data_AF-X1JV75-F1
#
_entry.id   AF-X1JV75-F1
#
_cell.length_a   1.000
_cell.length_b   1.000
_cell.length_c   1.000
_cell.angle_alpha   90.00
_cell.angle_beta   90.00
_cell.angle_gamma   90.00
#
_symmetry.space_group_name_H-M   'P 1'
#
loop_
_entity.id
_entity.type
_entity.pdbx_description
1 polymer ?
#
loop_
_entity_poly.entity_id
_entity_poly.type
_entity_poly.pdbx_seq_one_letter_code
_entity_poly.pdbx_strand_id
1 'polypeptide(L)'
;MKILYFTHKIDPLYASNWSMVYTLEKYADVKYYGQGWPEWRGPIDKTPVLESIDVPSTIEKLYPGDYPDVVLTWGPHTNGLFPFLKNLEKAKCLRVMWLQELANDISRPEVYKLLKRGGVDLVLKSHDYHNTSHWGAGLNKLDVPVEWYPFSIDPKMFYDRKRPRIYDVCNIGQMTT
;
A
#
# COMPACT_ATOMS: atom_id res chain seq x y z
N MET A 1 -8.29 -15.41 -7.96
CA MET A 1 -7.92 -14.00 -8.20
C MET A 1 -6.42 -13.88 -8.03
N LYS A 2 -5.74 -13.25 -8.99
CA LYS A 2 -4.29 -13.00 -9.02
C LYS A 2 -4.02 -11.54 -8.67
N ILE A 3 -3.17 -11.29 -7.70
CA ILE A 3 -2.77 -9.95 -7.28
C ILE A 3 -1.26 -9.79 -7.49
N LEU A 4 -0.86 -8.69 -8.14
CA LEU A 4 0.50 -8.19 -8.06
C LEU A 4 0.55 -7.05 -7.05
N TYR A 5 1.26 -7.25 -5.94
CA TYR A 5 1.43 -6.22 -4.92
C TYR A 5 2.85 -5.64 -4.94
N PHE A 6 2.96 -4.37 -5.35
CA PHE A 6 4.20 -3.60 -5.26
C PHE A 6 4.42 -3.09 -3.84
N THR A 7 5.36 -3.70 -3.13
CA THR A 7 5.71 -3.35 -1.75
C THR A 7 7.15 -3.74 -1.45
N HIS A 8 7.81 -3.02 -0.54
CA HIS A 8 9.08 -3.48 0.02
C HIS A 8 8.85 -4.75 0.86
N LYS A 9 9.94 -5.44 1.24
CA LYS A 9 9.91 -6.60 2.11
C LYS A 9 9.12 -6.29 3.36
N ILE A 10 8.32 -7.25 3.77
CA ILE A 10 7.53 -7.13 4.98
C ILE A 10 8.46 -7.22 6.17
N ASP A 11 8.45 -6.16 6.97
CA ASP A 11 9.01 -6.15 8.31
C ASP A 11 7.83 -6.13 9.29
N PRO A 12 7.75 -7.10 10.24
CA PRO A 12 6.71 -7.14 11.27
C PRO A 12 6.55 -5.85 12.08
N LEU A 13 7.56 -4.98 12.11
CA LEU A 13 7.48 -3.65 12.72
C LEU A 13 6.51 -2.71 11.97
N TYR A 14 6.25 -2.95 10.68
CA TYR A 14 5.24 -2.24 9.89
C TYR A 14 3.93 -3.05 9.84
N ALA A 15 3.22 -3.04 10.97
CA ALA A 15 2.05 -3.87 11.21
C ALA A 15 0.95 -3.73 10.13
N SER A 16 0.78 -2.54 9.55
CA SER A 16 -0.19 -2.27 8.50
C SER A 16 0.13 -3.02 7.19
N ASN A 17 1.37 -2.95 6.71
CA ASN A 17 1.80 -3.67 5.51
C ASN A 17 1.79 -5.19 5.75
N TRP A 18 2.26 -5.63 6.92
CA TRP A 18 2.22 -7.04 7.32
C TRP A 18 0.80 -7.60 7.32
N SER A 19 -0.16 -6.86 7.89
CA SER A 19 -1.56 -7.30 7.95
C SER A 19 -2.23 -7.34 6.57
N MET A 20 -1.87 -6.43 5.66
CA MET A 20 -2.34 -6.45 4.28
C MET A 20 -1.88 -7.73 3.58
N VAL A 21 -0.59 -8.06 3.65
CA VAL A 21 -0.05 -9.30 3.07
C VAL A 21 -0.74 -10.52 3.65
N TYR A 22 -0.78 -10.64 4.98
CA TYR A 22 -1.43 -11.75 5.67
C TYR A 22 -2.90 -11.95 5.27
N THR A 23 -3.60 -10.85 4.96
CA THR A 23 -5.00 -10.91 4.52
C THR A 23 -5.11 -11.34 3.05
N LEU A 24 -4.31 -10.74 2.16
CA LEU A 24 -4.38 -11.03 0.72
C LEU A 24 -4.04 -12.50 0.42
N GLU A 25 -3.02 -13.07 1.08
CA GLU A 25 -2.60 -14.47 0.89
C GLU A 25 -3.68 -15.50 1.25
N LYS A 26 -4.67 -15.13 2.08
CA LYS A 26 -5.78 -16.02 2.43
C LYS A 26 -6.84 -16.12 1.34
N TYR A 27 -6.95 -15.12 0.48
CA TYR A 27 -8.09 -14.97 -0.44
C TYR A 27 -7.67 -14.86 -1.92
N ALA A 28 -6.37 -14.76 -2.20
CA ALA A 28 -5.85 -14.58 -3.54
C ALA A 28 -4.49 -15.28 -3.72
N ASP A 29 -4.16 -15.55 -4.98
CA ASP A 29 -2.80 -15.86 -5.40
C ASP A 29 -2.05 -14.52 -5.54
N VAL A 30 -1.07 -14.28 -4.67
CA VAL A 30 -0.39 -12.99 -4.57
C VAL A 30 1.07 -13.16 -4.96
N LYS A 31 1.52 -12.36 -5.92
CA LYS A 31 2.95 -12.14 -6.18
C LYS A 31 3.36 -10.77 -5.69
N TYR A 32 4.54 -10.70 -5.12
CA TYR A 32 5.10 -9.47 -4.58
C TYR A 32 6.24 -8.98 -5.47
N TYR A 33 6.40 -7.66 -5.55
CA TYR A 33 7.56 -7.08 -6.23
C TYR A 33 8.05 -5.84 -5.53
N GLY A 34 9.29 -5.91 -5.04
CA GLY A 34 9.99 -4.82 -4.36
C GLY A 34 11.15 -5.32 -3.53
N GLN A 35 11.95 -4.39 -3.00
CA GLN A 35 13.18 -4.69 -2.27
C GLN A 35 12.96 -5.76 -1.19
N GLY A 36 13.71 -6.86 -1.27
CA GLY A 36 13.72 -7.95 -0.28
C GLY A 36 12.67 -9.04 -0.46
N TRP A 37 11.94 -9.05 -1.59
CA TRP A 37 11.24 -10.21 -2.11
C TRP A 37 12.12 -11.02 -3.08
N PRO A 38 12.01 -12.36 -3.16
CA PRO A 38 12.82 -13.18 -4.06
C PRO A 38 12.78 -12.77 -5.54
N GLU A 39 11.68 -12.18 -5.98
CA GLU A 39 11.43 -11.75 -7.35
C GLU A 39 12.19 -10.47 -7.73
N TRP A 40 12.62 -9.70 -6.72
CA TRP A 40 13.33 -8.44 -6.87
C TRP A 40 14.81 -8.66 -7.18
N ARG A 41 15.31 -7.98 -8.22
CA ARG A 41 16.72 -8.05 -8.64
C ARG A 41 17.46 -6.71 -8.59
N GLY A 42 16.82 -5.67 -8.04
CA GLY A 42 17.45 -4.35 -7.86
C GLY A 42 18.33 -4.29 -6.60
N PRO A 43 19.08 -3.21 -6.38
CA PRO A 43 19.97 -3.04 -5.23
C PRO A 43 19.22 -3.14 -3.88
N ILE A 44 19.87 -3.76 -2.89
CA ILE A 44 19.25 -4.16 -1.60
C ILE A 44 19.73 -3.29 -0.41
N ASP A 45 20.95 -2.73 -0.42
CA ASP A 45 21.59 -2.34 0.86
C ASP A 45 22.11 -0.90 0.99
N LYS A 46 21.90 -0.02 0.03
CA LYS A 46 22.23 1.41 0.19
C LYS A 46 21.25 2.18 -0.62
N THR A 47 20.57 3.16 -0.03
CA THR A 47 19.72 4.13 -0.72
C THR A 47 20.28 4.40 -2.10
N PRO A 48 19.71 3.85 -3.18
CA PRO A 48 20.02 4.35 -4.48
C PRO A 48 18.76 5.04 -4.97
N VAL A 49 18.88 5.79 -6.03
CA VAL A 49 17.73 6.05 -6.88
C VAL A 49 17.14 4.68 -7.21
N LEU A 50 16.02 4.27 -6.60
CA LEU A 50 15.32 3.06 -7.01
C LEU A 50 15.07 3.26 -8.51
N GLU A 51 15.72 2.43 -9.33
CA GLU A 51 15.51 2.45 -10.76
C GLU A 51 14.01 2.33 -11.02
N SER A 52 13.52 3.09 -12.00
CA SER A 52 12.12 3.05 -12.37
C SER A 52 11.66 1.61 -12.60
N ILE A 53 10.60 1.21 -11.90
CA ILE A 53 9.95 -0.09 -12.05
C ILE A 53 8.90 0.05 -13.15
N ASP A 54 9.17 -0.52 -14.32
CA ASP A 54 8.17 -0.60 -15.38
C ASP A 54 7.11 -1.66 -15.04
N VAL A 55 5.86 -1.22 -14.84
CA VAL A 55 4.77 -2.10 -14.41
C VAL A 55 4.45 -3.18 -15.45
N PRO A 56 4.27 -2.87 -16.75
CA PRO A 56 4.03 -3.88 -17.78
C PRO A 56 5.14 -4.94 -17.89
N SER A 57 6.41 -4.52 -17.88
CA SER A 57 7.56 -5.43 -17.91
C SER A 57 7.61 -6.34 -16.68
N THR A 58 7.30 -5.80 -15.51
CA THR A 58 7.22 -6.59 -14.27
C THR A 58 6.10 -7.62 -14.34
N ILE A 59 4.94 -7.24 -14.89
CA ILE A 59 3.82 -8.17 -15.10
C ILE A 59 4.22 -9.30 -16.05
N GLU A 60 4.79 -8.99 -17.21
CA GLU A 60 5.23 -10.00 -18.19
C GLU A 60 6.26 -10.97 -17.58
N LYS A 61 7.20 -10.45 -16.78
CA LYS A 61 8.20 -11.27 -16.09
C LYS A 61 7.58 -12.23 -15.07
N LEU A 62 6.56 -11.78 -14.32
CA LEU A 62 5.95 -12.57 -13.25
C LEU A 62 4.79 -13.44 -13.74
N TYR A 63 4.13 -13.05 -14.82
CA TYR A 63 2.96 -13.69 -15.42
C TYR A 63 3.17 -13.82 -16.94
N PRO A 64 4.13 -14.64 -17.41
CA PRO A 64 4.45 -14.73 -18.83
C PRO A 64 3.24 -15.24 -19.63
N GLY A 65 2.79 -14.44 -20.60
CA GLY A 65 1.59 -14.73 -21.40
C GLY A 65 0.25 -14.63 -20.65
N ASP A 66 0.24 -14.04 -19.45
CA ASP A 66 -0.93 -13.90 -18.60
C ASP A 66 -0.96 -12.50 -17.94
N TYR A 67 -1.96 -12.23 -17.10
CA TYR A 67 -2.14 -10.94 -16.44
C TYR A 67 -2.71 -11.09 -15.01
N PRO A 68 -2.29 -10.29 -14.02
CA PRO A 68 -2.98 -10.25 -12.73
C PRO A 68 -4.37 -9.62 -12.88
N ASP A 69 -5.30 -9.99 -12.00
CA ASP A 69 -6.62 -9.34 -11.94
C ASP A 69 -6.50 -7.95 -11.31
N VAL A 70 -5.55 -7.79 -10.39
CA VAL A 70 -5.32 -6.55 -9.63
C VAL A 70 -3.83 -6.24 -9.53
N VAL A 71 -3.47 -4.98 -9.77
CA VAL A 71 -2.19 -4.41 -9.33
C VAL A 71 -2.46 -3.49 -8.15
N LEU A 72 -1.80 -3.77 -7.03
CA LEU A 72 -1.87 -2.96 -5.82
C LEU A 72 -0.52 -2.27 -5.60
N THR A 73 -0.55 -0.99 -5.23
CA THR A 73 0.63 -0.26 -4.73
C THR A 73 0.27 0.54 -3.50
N TRP A 74 1.21 0.64 -2.57
CA TRP A 74 1.15 1.65 -1.51
C TRP A 74 1.59 3.02 -2.06
N GLY A 75 0.88 4.07 -1.67
CA GLY A 75 1.25 5.48 -1.86
C GLY A 75 2.61 5.82 -1.26
N PRO A 76 3.20 6.97 -1.62
CA PRO A 76 4.63 7.27 -1.48
C PRO A 76 5.13 7.51 -0.06
N HIS A 77 4.28 7.53 0.97
CA HIS A 77 4.70 7.71 2.34
C HIS A 77 5.60 6.57 2.83
N THR A 78 6.58 6.91 3.67
CA THR A 78 7.62 6.02 4.25
C THR A 78 8.29 5.12 3.22
N ASN A 79 7.72 3.95 2.94
CA ASN A 79 8.29 2.89 2.10
C ASN A 79 7.34 2.47 0.97
N GLY A 80 6.49 3.36 0.46
CA GLY A 80 5.69 3.07 -0.72
C GLY A 80 6.50 3.07 -2.01
N LEU A 81 6.27 2.08 -2.87
CA LEU A 81 6.96 1.98 -4.15
C LEU A 81 6.40 2.89 -5.25
N PHE A 82 5.25 3.54 -5.01
CA PHE A 82 4.58 4.35 -6.03
C PHE A 82 5.50 5.33 -6.80
N PRO A 83 6.38 6.12 -6.15
CA PRO A 83 7.28 7.06 -6.86
C PRO A 83 8.14 6.42 -7.94
N PHE A 84 8.43 5.13 -7.80
CA PHE A 84 9.31 4.37 -8.68
C PHE A 84 8.54 3.64 -9.77
N LEU A 85 7.22 3.47 -9.64
CA LEU A 85 6.40 2.80 -10.65
C LEU A 85 6.24 3.68 -11.90
N LYS A 86 6.50 3.11 -13.08
CA LYS A 86 6.26 3.71 -14.38
C LYS A 86 5.23 2.91 -15.15
N ASN A 87 4.47 3.62 -15.99
CA ASN A 87 3.47 3.02 -16.87
C ASN A 87 2.39 2.21 -16.11
N LEU A 88 2.12 2.53 -14.84
CA LEU A 88 1.04 1.91 -14.07
C LEU A 88 -0.29 2.05 -14.81
N GLU A 89 -0.52 3.19 -15.47
CA GLU A 89 -1.73 3.44 -16.23
C GLU A 89 -1.93 2.51 -17.44
N LYS A 90 -0.84 1.88 -17.93
CA LYS A 90 -0.88 0.94 -19.05
C LYS A 90 -1.26 -0.48 -18.61
N ALA A 91 -1.39 -0.71 -17.31
CA ALA A 91 -1.76 -2.03 -16.83
C ALA A 91 -3.20 -2.37 -17.20
N LYS A 92 -3.42 -3.53 -17.81
CA LYS A 92 -4.74 -4.02 -18.27
C LYS A 92 -5.48 -4.82 -17.19
N CYS A 93 -5.48 -4.30 -15.97
CA CYS A 93 -6.10 -4.89 -14.78
C CYS A 93 -6.66 -3.79 -13.89
N LEU A 94 -7.31 -4.16 -12.78
CA LEU A 94 -7.71 -3.18 -11.77
C LEU A 94 -6.45 -2.59 -11.11
N ARG A 95 -6.25 -1.28 -11.24
CA ARG A 95 -5.11 -0.54 -10.67
C ARG A 95 -5.55 0.10 -9.36
N VAL A 96 -5.04 -0.41 -8.25
CA VAL A 96 -5.42 0.03 -6.89
C VAL A 96 -4.25 0.75 -6.23
N MET A 97 -4.51 1.94 -5.70
CA MET A 97 -3.57 2.68 -4.88
C MET A 97 -4.06 2.77 -3.45
N TRP A 98 -3.27 2.28 -2.50
CA TRP A 98 -3.56 2.42 -1.08
C TRP A 98 -2.83 3.62 -0.50
N LEU A 99 -3.55 4.64 -0.07
CA LEU A 99 -3.05 5.82 0.64
C LEU A 99 -3.13 5.56 2.15
N GLN A 100 -2.02 5.07 2.72
CA GLN A 100 -1.95 4.71 4.13
C GLN A 100 -2.02 5.96 5.01
N GLU A 101 -1.27 7.00 4.64
CA GLU A 101 -1.29 8.30 5.29
C GLU A 101 -1.83 9.33 4.33
N LEU A 102 -3.17 9.44 4.30
CA LEU A 102 -3.90 10.23 3.32
C LEU A 102 -3.29 11.62 3.09
N ALA A 103 -3.00 12.36 4.17
CA ALA A 103 -2.39 13.68 4.09
C ALA A 103 -1.01 13.69 3.41
N ASN A 104 -0.12 12.77 3.82
CA ASN A 104 1.26 12.69 3.33
C ASN A 104 1.34 12.15 1.90
N ASP A 105 0.41 11.26 1.54
CA ASP A 105 0.36 10.67 0.21
C ASP A 105 -0.27 11.63 -0.80
N ILE A 106 -1.43 12.21 -0.49
CA ILE A 106 -2.17 13.04 -1.46
C ILE A 106 -1.58 14.44 -1.65
N SER A 107 -0.84 14.94 -0.65
CA SER A 107 -0.14 16.24 -0.77
C SER A 107 0.98 16.20 -1.81
N ARG A 108 1.40 15.01 -2.26
CA ARG A 108 2.42 14.85 -3.29
C ARG A 108 1.87 15.15 -4.68
N PRO A 109 2.46 16.11 -5.43
CA PRO A 109 1.96 16.51 -6.74
C PRO A 109 1.88 15.36 -7.76
N GLU A 110 2.82 14.41 -7.72
CA GLU A 110 2.85 13.25 -8.60
C GLU A 110 1.69 12.28 -8.38
N VAL A 111 1.27 12.07 -7.12
CA VAL A 111 0.10 11.27 -6.77
C VAL A 111 -1.15 11.95 -7.31
N TYR A 112 -1.33 13.22 -6.96
CA TYR A 112 -2.51 13.98 -7.39
C TYR A 112 -2.63 14.04 -8.92
N LYS A 113 -1.51 14.24 -9.64
CA LYS A 113 -1.47 14.22 -11.11
C LYS A 113 -1.87 12.86 -11.70
N LEU A 114 -1.40 11.75 -11.10
CA LEU A 114 -1.79 10.41 -11.53
C LEU A 114 -3.28 10.16 -11.33
N LEU A 115 -3.81 10.47 -10.15
CA LEU A 115 -5.22 10.24 -9.84
C LEU A 115 -6.11 11.08 -10.75
N LYS A 116 -5.78 12.37 -10.94
CA LYS A 116 -6.54 13.29 -11.82
C LYS A 116 -6.60 12.83 -13.27
N ARG A 117 -5.59 12.10 -13.78
CA ARG A 117 -5.56 11.59 -15.16
C ARG A 117 -6.15 10.18 -15.31
N GLY A 118 -6.79 9.64 -14.27
CA GLY A 118 -7.33 8.27 -14.30
C GLY A 118 -6.25 7.18 -14.35
N GLY A 119 -5.08 7.44 -13.75
CA GLY A 119 -3.96 6.49 -13.73
C GLY A 119 -4.15 5.31 -12.78
N VAL A 120 -5.21 5.34 -11.95
CA VAL A 120 -5.67 4.23 -11.11
C VAL A 120 -7.19 4.14 -11.20
N ASP A 121 -7.73 2.97 -10.89
CA ASP A 121 -9.17 2.68 -10.95
C ASP A 121 -9.84 2.76 -9.56
N LEU A 122 -9.04 2.64 -8.49
CA LEU A 122 -9.53 2.66 -7.12
C LEU A 122 -8.45 3.20 -6.17
N VAL A 123 -8.87 4.04 -5.24
CA VAL A 123 -8.07 4.47 -4.11
C VAL A 123 -8.61 3.82 -2.83
N LEU A 124 -7.73 3.18 -2.07
CA LEU A 124 -8.02 2.77 -0.70
C LEU A 124 -7.43 3.82 0.25
N LYS A 125 -8.16 4.23 1.28
CA LYS A 125 -7.63 5.13 2.32
C LYS A 125 -7.85 4.54 3.71
N SER A 126 -6.88 4.72 4.60
CA SER A 126 -6.99 4.21 5.98
C SER A 126 -7.73 5.13 6.95
N HIS A 127 -7.82 6.41 6.61
CA HIS A 127 -8.32 7.47 7.48
C HIS A 127 -9.51 8.21 6.84
N ASP A 128 -10.25 8.96 7.67
CA ASP A 128 -11.30 9.88 7.24
C ASP A 128 -12.46 9.20 6.48
N TYR A 129 -13.14 8.23 7.10
CA TYR A 129 -14.29 7.51 6.52
C TYR A 129 -15.26 8.44 5.77
N HIS A 130 -15.65 9.54 6.40
CA HIS A 130 -16.65 10.49 5.89
C HIS A 130 -16.11 11.53 4.89
N ASN A 131 -14.83 11.48 4.50
CA ASN A 131 -14.21 12.48 3.60
C ASN A 131 -14.35 13.93 4.11
N THR A 132 -14.33 14.11 5.43
CA THR A 132 -14.53 15.40 6.09
C THR A 132 -13.26 16.24 6.18
N SER A 133 -12.09 15.60 6.07
CA SER A 133 -10.83 16.32 5.98
C SER A 133 -10.72 17.04 4.63
N HIS A 134 -9.94 18.12 4.58
CA HIS A 134 -9.67 18.80 3.31
C HIS A 134 -8.99 17.88 2.28
N TRP A 135 -8.23 16.87 2.74
CA TRP A 135 -7.63 15.83 1.90
C TRP A 135 -8.67 14.87 1.33
N GLY A 136 -9.60 14.38 2.15
CA GLY A 136 -10.71 13.54 1.70
C GLY A 136 -11.65 14.27 0.76
N ALA A 137 -12.00 15.52 1.07
CA ALA A 137 -12.74 16.39 0.16
C ALA A 137 -11.98 16.66 -1.16
N GLY A 138 -10.65 16.72 -1.12
CA GLY A 138 -9.79 16.81 -2.30
C GLY A 138 -9.87 15.57 -3.18
N LEU A 139 -9.86 14.38 -2.59
CA LEU A 139 -10.03 13.11 -3.31
C LEU A 139 -11.41 13.01 -3.96
N ASN A 140 -12.49 13.42 -3.29
CA ASN A 140 -13.84 13.38 -3.86
C ASN A 140 -14.04 14.28 -5.09
N LYS A 141 -13.16 15.27 -5.28
CA LYS A 141 -13.16 16.12 -6.49
C LYS A 141 -12.47 15.43 -7.67
N LEU A 142 -11.77 14.33 -7.42
CA LEU A 142 -11.17 13.50 -8.45
C LEU A 142 -12.21 12.47 -8.89
N ASP A 143 -12.27 12.20 -10.19
CA ASP A 143 -13.16 11.19 -10.77
C ASP A 143 -12.57 9.78 -10.61
N VAL A 144 -12.20 9.44 -9.38
CA VAL A 144 -11.65 8.12 -9.00
C VAL A 144 -12.43 7.59 -7.81
N PRO A 145 -12.95 6.35 -7.87
CA PRO A 145 -13.56 5.70 -6.72
C PRO A 145 -12.62 5.67 -5.51
N VAL A 146 -13.15 5.95 -4.32
CA VAL A 146 -12.41 5.95 -3.06
C VAL A 146 -13.12 5.09 -2.04
N GLU A 147 -12.44 4.06 -1.54
CA GLU A 147 -12.94 3.16 -0.52
C GLU A 147 -12.20 3.37 0.80
N TRP A 148 -12.96 3.37 1.90
CA TRP A 148 -12.38 3.43 3.23
C TRP A 148 -12.02 2.02 3.71
N TYR A 149 -10.74 1.84 4.04
CA TYR A 149 -10.17 0.60 4.55
C TYR A 149 -9.53 0.88 5.92
N PRO A 150 -10.28 0.78 7.03
CA PRO A 150 -9.73 1.07 8.34
C PRO A 150 -8.60 0.10 8.70
N PHE A 151 -7.61 0.60 9.45
CA PHE A 151 -6.74 -0.31 10.17
C PHE A 151 -7.57 -1.15 11.13
N SER A 152 -7.43 -2.47 11.01
CA SER A 152 -8.05 -3.43 11.90
C SER A 152 -6.96 -4.25 12.57
N ILE A 153 -7.26 -4.77 13.76
CA ILE A 153 -6.35 -5.63 14.53
C ILE A 153 -6.96 -7.01 14.56
N ASP A 154 -6.16 -8.05 14.34
CA ASP A 154 -6.63 -9.43 14.50
C ASP A 154 -7.02 -9.67 15.96
N PRO A 155 -8.31 -9.91 16.28
CA PRO A 155 -8.76 -10.10 17.65
C PRO A 155 -8.11 -11.33 18.31
N LYS A 156 -7.64 -12.32 17.52
CA LYS A 156 -6.94 -13.50 18.04
C LYS A 156 -5.55 -13.18 18.62
N MET A 157 -4.96 -12.03 18.25
CA MET A 157 -3.71 -11.56 18.88
C MET A 157 -3.91 -11.14 20.34
N PHE A 158 -5.13 -10.78 20.72
CA PHE A 158 -5.50 -10.48 22.10
C PHE A 158 -6.02 -11.74 22.79
N TYR A 159 -5.11 -12.62 23.23
CA TYR A 159 -5.47 -13.65 24.19
C TYR A 159 -5.68 -13.02 25.58
N ASP A 160 -6.48 -13.68 26.42
CA ASP A 160 -6.85 -13.22 27.77
C ASP A 160 -5.62 -13.22 28.69
N ARG A 161 -4.78 -12.19 28.55
CA ARG A 161 -3.77 -11.86 29.54
C ARG A 161 -4.55 -11.34 30.73
N LYS A 162 -4.60 -12.11 31.83
CA LYS A 162 -5.10 -11.65 33.13
C LYS A 162 -4.47 -10.29 33.42
N ARG A 163 -5.19 -9.20 33.16
CA ARG A 163 -4.66 -7.85 33.33
C ARG A 163 -4.63 -7.57 34.83
N PRO A 164 -3.46 -7.32 35.44
CA PRO A 164 -3.45 -6.84 36.81
C PRO A 164 -4.21 -5.51 36.88
N ARG A 165 -5.03 -5.31 37.92
CA ARG A 165 -5.89 -4.13 38.12
C ARG A 165 -5.11 -2.85 38.48
N ILE A 166 -3.88 -2.73 38.00
CA ILE A 166 -3.03 -1.57 38.25
C ILE A 166 -3.19 -0.68 37.01
N TYR A 167 -3.73 0.52 37.23
CA TYR A 167 -3.96 1.51 36.18
C TYR A 167 -2.62 2.13 35.78
N ASP A 168 -1.81 1.39 35.04
CA ASP A 168 -0.64 1.95 34.37
C ASP A 168 -1.09 2.48 33.01
N VAL A 169 -0.99 3.80 32.84
CA VAL A 169 -1.15 4.43 31.51
C VAL A 169 0.01 3.93 30.65
N CYS A 170 -0.28 3.05 29.70
CA CYS A 170 0.70 2.57 28.74
C CYS A 170 0.62 3.44 27.48
N ASN A 171 1.65 4.24 27.22
CA ASN A 171 1.85 4.87 25.93
C ASN A 171 2.68 3.92 25.06
N ILE A 172 2.06 3.39 24.00
CA ILE A 172 2.74 2.57 22.99
C ILE A 172 2.86 3.43 21.74
N GLY A 173 4.05 4.01 21.57
CA GLY A 173 4.37 4.86 20.44
C GLY A 173 5.86 5.19 20.45
N GLN A 174 6.43 5.43 19.28
CA GLN A 174 7.80 5.88 19.17
C GLN A 174 7.87 7.33 19.67
N MET A 175 8.41 7.54 20.87
CA MET A 175 8.67 8.90 21.35
C MET A 175 9.95 9.40 20.69
N THR A 176 9.81 10.15 19.60
CA THR A 176 10.92 10.90 19.02
C THR A 176 11.19 12.11 19.91
N THR A 177 12.34 12.12 20.58
CA THR A 177 12.91 13.31 21.24
C THR A 177 13.51 14.27 20.24
#